data_AF-A0A371DRL4-F1
#
_entry.id   AF-A0A371DRL4-F1
#
_cell.length_a   1.000
_cell.length_b   1.000
_cell.length_c   1.000
_cell.angle_alpha   90.00
_cell.angle_beta   90.00
_cell.angle_gamma   90.00
#
_symmetry.space_group_name_H-M   'P 1'
#
loop_
_entity.id
_entity.type
_entity.pdbx_description
1 polymer ?
#
loop_
_entity_poly.entity_id
_entity_poly.type
_entity_poly.pdbx_seq_one_letter_code
_entity_poly.pdbx_strand_id
1 'polypeptide(L)'
;MFGPGLVALAIAFAPFVRAASPEWGQCGGIGWSGDTTCVTGTVCTVLNPYYSQCIPGTSAPTPPATTPTPTPSPPSTSPTTTSGTGTTTAAPPPASTGFVQVSGQKFVLNGKTYPLVGANSYWVGLMGYSTANMNQAFADIAKAGGTTVRTWGFNDVTTANGIYYQLWQNGKATVNTGATGLQNFDNVVAAAKANGIRLIVSLTNNWSDYGGMDVYVSQITGTQNHDFFYTNANVIAAFKSYIQTFVTRYKNEPTILGWELANEPRCKGSTGSSSGTCTTTTITKWASDISAFIKSIDSNHLVAIGDEGFFNDPGNPLYPYQGSEGIDFNANLNISTLDFGTAHLYPESWGQTTDPVGFGTQWISDHAASGKAVNKPVILEEFGVTDNQASTYTSWYSTIISSGLTGDLIWQAGSHFSTGSTPDDGYAIFPDDPVYPIESQHAAAIKARG
;
A
#
# COMPACT_ATOMS: atom_id res chain seq x y z
N MET A 1 -30.58 -62.40 54.02
CA MET A 1 -29.75 -61.48 54.82
C MET A 1 -28.46 -61.20 54.06
N PHE A 2 -28.38 -60.08 53.35
CA PHE A 2 -27.12 -59.55 52.80
C PHE A 2 -27.20 -58.03 52.93
N GLY A 3 -26.27 -57.45 53.69
CA GLY A 3 -26.23 -56.02 54.03
C GLY A 3 -25.52 -55.18 52.96
N PRO A 4 -25.75 -53.86 52.91
CA PRO A 4 -25.03 -52.97 52.01
C PRO A 4 -23.74 -52.48 52.69
N GLY A 5 -22.62 -52.61 51.99
CA GLY A 5 -21.32 -52.05 52.40
C GLY A 5 -21.25 -50.56 52.09
N LEU A 6 -20.91 -49.76 53.11
CA LEU A 6 -20.51 -48.35 52.98
C LEU A 6 -19.12 -48.25 52.34
N VAL A 7 -18.98 -47.41 51.31
CA VAL A 7 -17.69 -46.95 50.78
C VAL A 7 -17.44 -45.54 51.32
N ALA A 8 -16.42 -45.39 52.18
CA ALA A 8 -15.94 -44.11 52.65
C ALA A 8 -14.92 -43.53 51.65
N LEU A 9 -15.19 -42.34 51.14
CA LEU A 9 -14.28 -41.60 50.25
C LEU A 9 -13.40 -40.67 51.10
N ALA A 10 -12.10 -40.97 51.17
CA ALA A 10 -11.10 -40.12 51.80
C ALA A 10 -10.75 -38.94 50.88
N ILE A 11 -11.02 -37.71 51.33
CA ILE A 11 -10.61 -36.47 50.63
C ILE A 11 -9.21 -36.11 51.13
N ALA A 12 -8.21 -36.26 50.25
CA ALA A 12 -6.86 -35.75 50.47
C ALA A 12 -6.82 -34.24 50.20
N PHE A 13 -6.45 -33.44 51.21
CA PHE A 13 -6.12 -32.03 51.02
C PHE A 13 -4.75 -31.93 50.35
N ALA A 14 -4.73 -31.60 49.05
CA ALA A 14 -3.52 -31.16 48.38
C ALA A 14 -3.25 -29.68 48.72
N PRO A 15 -2.02 -29.29 49.09
CA PRO A 15 -1.68 -27.89 49.25
C PRO A 15 -1.78 -27.17 47.89
N PHE A 16 -2.54 -26.08 47.83
CA PHE A 16 -2.57 -25.19 46.68
C PHE A 16 -1.20 -24.54 46.51
N VAL A 17 -0.38 -25.09 45.63
CA VAL A 17 0.76 -24.37 45.05
C VAL A 17 0.15 -23.26 44.18
N ARG A 18 0.41 -21.98 44.48
CA ARG A 18 0.08 -20.92 43.53
C ARG A 18 0.99 -21.10 42.33
N ALA A 19 0.44 -21.58 41.23
CA ALA A 19 1.18 -21.69 39.99
C ALA A 19 1.56 -20.28 39.51
N ALA A 20 2.77 -20.16 38.98
CA ALA A 20 3.30 -18.93 38.41
C ALA A 20 3.71 -19.26 36.98
N SER A 21 3.42 -18.34 36.06
CA SER A 21 3.77 -18.52 34.65
C SER A 21 5.28 -18.59 34.50
N PRO A 22 5.81 -19.60 33.76
CA PRO A 22 7.25 -19.75 33.55
C PRO A 22 7.80 -18.55 32.76
N GLU A 23 9.13 -18.40 32.74
CA GLU A 23 9.79 -17.44 31.85
C GLU A 23 9.35 -17.70 30.40
N TRP A 24 9.01 -16.63 29.68
CA TRP A 24 8.37 -16.63 28.36
C TRP A 24 6.93 -17.18 28.31
N GLY A 25 6.34 -17.53 29.46
CA GLY A 25 4.95 -17.95 29.59
C GLY A 25 3.96 -16.78 29.60
N GLN A 26 2.72 -17.05 29.19
CA GLN A 26 1.64 -16.06 29.23
C GLN A 26 1.24 -15.77 30.68
N CYS A 27 1.12 -14.49 31.04
CA CYS A 27 0.78 -14.02 32.38
C CYS A 27 -0.40 -13.01 32.39
N GLY A 28 -1.06 -12.82 31.24
CA GLY A 28 -2.16 -11.87 31.12
C GLY A 28 -2.71 -11.77 29.70
N GLY A 29 -3.74 -10.94 29.56
CA GLY A 29 -4.46 -10.73 28.31
C GLY A 29 -5.98 -10.87 28.45
N ILE A 30 -6.74 -10.18 27.60
CA ILE A 30 -8.20 -10.32 27.48
C ILE A 30 -8.54 -11.77 27.19
N GLY A 31 -9.32 -12.39 28.07
CA GLY A 31 -9.74 -13.79 27.97
C GLY A 31 -8.76 -14.79 28.61
N TRP A 32 -7.61 -14.36 29.15
CA TRP A 32 -6.69 -15.24 29.88
C TRP A 32 -7.25 -15.62 31.26
N SER A 33 -7.33 -16.92 31.54
CA SER A 33 -7.77 -17.48 32.83
C SER A 33 -6.67 -18.23 33.59
N GLY A 34 -5.44 -18.20 33.07
CA GLY A 34 -4.28 -18.86 33.71
C GLY A 34 -3.58 -17.95 34.72
N ASP A 35 -2.36 -18.32 35.09
CA ASP A 35 -1.62 -17.58 36.11
C ASP A 35 -1.29 -16.16 35.65
N THR A 36 -1.36 -15.21 36.58
CA THR A 36 -1.06 -13.78 36.34
C THR A 36 0.23 -13.32 37.02
N THR A 37 0.87 -14.22 37.77
CA THR A 37 2.13 -13.98 38.46
C THR A 37 3.22 -14.74 37.72
N CYS A 38 4.35 -14.08 37.46
CA CYS A 38 5.51 -14.70 36.82
C CYS A 38 6.44 -15.37 37.83
N VAL A 39 7.24 -16.34 37.37
CA VAL A 39 8.34 -16.91 38.18
C VAL A 39 9.37 -15.84 38.57
N THR A 40 10.01 -16.03 39.72
CA THR A 40 11.01 -15.10 40.27
C THR A 40 12.08 -14.74 39.23
N GLY A 41 12.37 -13.43 39.07
CA GLY A 41 13.35 -12.91 38.11
C GLY A 41 12.76 -12.42 36.79
N THR A 42 11.44 -12.56 36.60
CA THR A 42 10.72 -12.11 35.40
C THR A 42 9.52 -11.22 35.76
N VAL A 43 9.09 -10.38 34.83
CA VAL A 43 7.99 -9.42 35.01
C VAL A 43 6.94 -9.64 33.94
N CYS A 44 5.66 -9.64 34.34
CA CYS A 44 4.55 -9.76 33.40
C CYS A 44 4.44 -8.47 32.57
N THR A 45 4.80 -8.54 31.29
CA THR A 45 4.81 -7.40 30.38
C THR A 45 3.70 -7.55 29.36
N VAL A 46 2.85 -6.53 29.24
CA VAL A 46 1.76 -6.52 28.25
C VAL A 46 2.37 -6.35 26.86
N LEU A 47 2.17 -7.32 25.98
CA LEU A 47 2.62 -7.24 24.57
C LEU A 47 1.49 -6.73 23.68
N ASN A 48 0.25 -7.15 23.96
CA ASN A 48 -0.97 -6.63 23.34
C ASN A 48 -2.18 -6.85 24.28
N PRO A 49 -3.38 -6.35 23.95
CA PRO A 49 -4.54 -6.48 24.81
C PRO A 49 -4.93 -7.93 25.15
N TYR A 50 -4.61 -8.90 24.30
CA TYR A 50 -4.95 -10.33 24.47
C TYR A 50 -3.79 -11.17 25.03
N TYR A 51 -2.59 -10.59 25.19
CA TYR A 51 -1.40 -11.35 25.56
C TYR A 51 -0.38 -10.51 26.35
N SER A 52 -0.08 -10.95 27.57
CA SER A 52 1.04 -10.49 28.39
C SER A 52 2.00 -11.65 28.63
N GLN A 53 3.31 -11.40 28.67
CA GLN A 53 4.34 -12.43 28.78
C GLN A 53 5.31 -12.15 29.94
N CYS A 54 5.74 -13.20 30.64
CA CYS A 54 6.81 -13.12 31.62
C CYS A 54 8.17 -12.98 30.92
N ILE A 55 8.79 -11.81 31.02
CA ILE A 55 10.11 -11.55 30.42
C ILE A 55 11.14 -11.21 31.52
N PRO A 56 12.44 -11.54 31.34
CA PRO A 56 13.48 -11.18 32.31
C PRO A 56 13.56 -9.66 32.54
N GLY A 57 13.48 -9.24 33.80
CA GLY A 57 13.53 -7.83 34.16
C GLY A 57 13.96 -7.66 35.61
N THR A 58 14.97 -6.83 35.85
CA THR A 58 15.43 -6.48 37.18
C THR A 58 14.39 -5.61 37.88
N SER A 59 13.96 -6.04 39.07
CA SER A 59 13.10 -5.34 40.03
C SER A 59 13.24 -3.80 40.05
N ALA A 60 12.09 -3.11 40.04
CA ALA A 60 11.90 -1.66 40.00
C ALA A 60 12.46 -0.88 41.21
N PRO A 61 12.73 0.44 41.08
CA PRO A 61 12.61 1.40 42.16
C PRO A 61 11.22 2.07 42.20
N THR A 62 10.80 2.32 43.44
CA THR A 62 9.58 2.93 43.99
C THR A 62 9.16 4.28 43.37
N PRO A 63 7.85 4.61 43.27
CA PRO A 63 7.39 5.90 42.74
C PRO A 63 7.68 7.08 43.68
N PRO A 64 8.04 8.29 43.18
CA PRO A 64 8.13 9.49 43.99
C PRO A 64 6.75 10.05 44.37
N ALA A 65 6.67 10.57 45.59
CA ALA A 65 5.50 11.16 46.22
C ALA A 65 5.01 12.46 45.55
N THR A 66 3.69 12.64 45.54
CA THR A 66 2.97 13.87 45.21
C THR A 66 3.29 15.02 46.16
N THR A 67 3.48 16.24 45.65
CA THR A 67 3.53 17.48 46.46
C THR A 67 2.88 18.62 45.65
N PRO A 68 2.21 19.61 46.31
CA PRO A 68 0.99 20.23 45.79
C PRO A 68 1.22 21.54 45.01
N THR A 69 0.16 21.91 44.30
CA THR A 69 -0.09 23.12 43.51
C THR A 69 0.22 24.43 44.24
N PRO A 70 0.88 25.43 43.60
CA PRO A 70 0.90 26.79 44.10
C PRO A 70 -0.31 27.62 43.59
N THR A 71 -0.86 28.39 44.52
CA THR A 71 -1.92 29.41 44.40
C THR A 71 -1.52 30.58 43.46
N PRO A 72 -2.45 31.18 42.70
CA PRO A 72 -2.16 32.31 41.81
C PRO A 72 -2.00 33.64 42.58
N SER A 73 -1.09 34.49 42.09
CA SER A 73 -0.88 35.88 42.54
C SER A 73 -1.70 36.88 41.67
N PRO A 74 -2.03 38.10 42.18
CA PRO A 74 -3.03 39.01 41.62
C PRO A 74 -2.50 39.85 40.43
N PRO A 75 -3.40 40.49 39.64
CA PRO A 75 -3.07 41.03 38.33
C PRO A 75 -2.38 42.40 38.40
N SER A 76 -1.34 42.57 37.60
CA SER A 76 -0.75 43.88 37.27
C SER A 76 -1.38 44.42 35.98
N THR A 77 -1.84 45.65 36.04
CA THR A 77 -2.51 46.39 34.97
C THR A 77 -1.49 47.10 34.06
N SER A 78 -1.62 46.91 32.75
CA SER A 78 -1.06 47.82 31.74
C SER A 78 -1.73 47.62 30.37
N PRO A 79 -1.66 48.63 29.48
CA PRO A 79 -2.83 49.16 28.81
C PRO A 79 -3.21 48.42 27.52
N THR A 80 -4.51 48.45 27.27
CA THR A 80 -5.20 47.97 26.08
C THR A 80 -4.65 48.63 24.82
N THR A 81 -3.99 47.85 23.97
CA THR A 81 -3.87 48.15 22.54
C THR A 81 -4.90 47.29 21.81
N THR A 82 -5.70 47.95 20.99
CA THR A 82 -6.81 47.40 20.22
C THR A 82 -6.29 46.40 19.19
N SER A 83 -6.45 45.11 19.46
CA SER A 83 -6.27 44.04 18.48
C SER A 83 -7.39 44.12 17.44
N GLY A 84 -7.02 44.44 16.19
CA GLY A 84 -7.84 44.09 15.04
C GLY A 84 -7.91 42.56 14.94
N THR A 85 -9.13 42.02 14.93
CA THR A 85 -9.43 40.61 14.70
C THR A 85 -9.06 40.25 13.26
N GLY A 86 -7.78 39.94 13.05
CA GLY A 86 -7.31 39.27 11.85
C GLY A 86 -7.80 37.83 11.91
N THR A 87 -8.91 37.54 11.24
CA THR A 87 -9.33 36.17 10.95
C THR A 87 -8.24 35.57 10.07
N THR A 88 -7.38 34.71 10.64
CA THR A 88 -6.50 33.84 9.85
C THR A 88 -7.39 32.84 9.13
N THR A 89 -7.85 33.26 7.96
CA THR A 89 -8.42 32.35 6.97
C THR A 89 -7.30 31.38 6.64
N ALA A 90 -7.50 30.08 6.94
CA ALA A 90 -6.59 29.05 6.46
C ALA A 90 -6.40 29.26 4.95
N ALA A 91 -5.15 29.28 4.49
CA ALA A 91 -4.88 29.37 3.06
C ALA A 91 -5.69 28.26 2.36
N PRO A 92 -6.42 28.58 1.27
CA PRO A 92 -7.13 27.54 0.53
C PRO A 92 -6.14 26.44 0.15
N PRO A 93 -6.56 25.17 0.19
CA PRO A 93 -5.69 24.06 -0.20
C PRO A 93 -5.09 24.35 -1.57
N PRO A 94 -3.80 24.03 -1.81
CA PRO A 94 -3.14 24.34 -3.07
C PRO A 94 -3.99 23.78 -4.22
N ALA A 95 -4.45 24.65 -5.12
CA ALA A 95 -5.18 24.16 -6.29
C ALA A 95 -4.22 23.30 -7.13
N SER A 96 -4.52 22.00 -7.27
CA SER A 96 -3.89 21.14 -8.27
C SER A 96 -4.16 21.75 -9.65
N THR A 97 -3.19 22.51 -10.14
CA THR A 97 -3.21 23.12 -11.48
C THR A 97 -2.22 22.39 -12.36
N GLY A 98 -2.61 22.12 -13.61
CA GLY A 98 -1.79 21.38 -14.58
C GLY A 98 -1.74 19.87 -14.33
N PHE A 99 -1.38 19.15 -15.38
CA PHE A 99 -1.16 17.71 -15.37
C PHE A 99 0.34 17.42 -15.25
N VAL A 100 0.68 16.34 -14.55
CA VAL A 100 2.06 15.85 -14.51
C VAL A 100 2.41 15.31 -15.89
N GLN A 101 3.58 15.67 -16.40
CA GLN A 101 4.10 15.26 -17.70
C GLN A 101 5.47 14.60 -17.52
N VAL A 102 6.00 14.03 -18.61
CA VAL A 102 7.37 13.53 -18.65
C VAL A 102 8.27 14.45 -19.49
N SER A 103 9.51 14.62 -19.06
CA SER A 103 10.56 15.33 -19.79
C SER A 103 11.88 14.59 -19.65
N GLY A 104 12.20 13.74 -20.63
CA GLY A 104 13.26 12.73 -20.49
C GLY A 104 12.98 11.83 -19.29
N GLN A 105 13.97 11.60 -18.44
CA GLN A 105 13.85 10.75 -17.23
C GLN A 105 13.19 11.43 -16.02
N LYS A 106 12.53 12.58 -16.20
CA LYS A 106 11.91 13.35 -15.11
C LYS A 106 10.41 13.47 -15.28
N PHE A 107 9.70 13.49 -14.16
CA PHE A 107 8.33 14.02 -14.12
C PHE A 107 8.38 15.54 -13.97
N VAL A 108 7.46 16.24 -14.64
CA VAL A 108 7.38 17.70 -14.58
C VAL A 108 5.94 18.15 -14.37
N LEU A 109 5.75 19.18 -13.56
CA LEU A 109 4.48 19.81 -13.31
C LEU A 109 4.65 21.32 -13.44
N ASN A 110 3.89 21.94 -14.35
CA ASN A 110 3.94 23.39 -14.63
C ASN A 110 5.38 23.88 -14.92
N GLY A 111 6.14 23.10 -15.69
CA GLY A 111 7.51 23.43 -16.10
C GLY A 111 8.59 23.25 -15.03
N LYS A 112 8.24 22.73 -13.85
CA LYS A 112 9.20 22.38 -12.79
C LYS A 112 9.24 20.87 -12.61
N THR A 113 10.38 20.33 -12.18
CA THR A 113 10.45 18.92 -11.82
C THR A 113 9.44 18.60 -10.71
N TYR A 114 8.71 17.51 -10.91
CA TYR A 114 7.78 16.96 -9.95
C TYR A 114 8.45 15.77 -9.25
N PRO A 115 8.75 15.87 -7.96
CA PRO A 115 9.32 14.74 -7.21
C PRO A 115 8.22 13.71 -6.99
N LEU A 116 8.35 12.53 -7.59
CA LEU A 116 7.44 11.41 -7.37
C LEU A 116 7.98 10.58 -6.22
N VAL A 117 7.44 10.82 -5.03
CA VAL A 117 7.77 10.09 -3.80
C VAL A 117 6.52 9.95 -2.96
N GLY A 118 6.35 8.85 -2.25
CA GLY A 118 5.18 8.63 -1.40
C GLY A 118 4.93 7.17 -1.10
N ALA A 119 3.67 6.75 -1.16
CA ALA A 119 3.26 5.44 -0.66
C ALA A 119 2.08 4.86 -1.46
N ASN A 120 1.83 3.58 -1.25
CA ASN A 120 0.63 2.89 -1.67
C ASN A 120 -0.44 3.00 -0.58
N SER A 121 -1.68 3.18 -1.00
CA SER A 121 -2.86 3.11 -0.13
C SER A 121 -4.01 2.50 -0.93
N TYR A 122 -3.96 1.18 -1.14
CA TYR A 122 -4.99 0.46 -1.88
C TYR A 122 -6.37 0.60 -1.20
N TRP A 123 -6.37 0.68 0.12
CA TRP A 123 -7.55 0.59 0.98
C TRP A 123 -8.37 1.89 1.05
N VAL A 124 -7.79 3.06 0.73
CA VAL A 124 -8.41 4.38 1.01
C VAL A 124 -9.78 4.54 0.38
N GLY A 125 -9.97 4.01 -0.83
CA GLY A 125 -11.23 4.02 -1.55
C GLY A 125 -12.11 2.79 -1.33
N LEU A 126 -11.61 1.73 -0.69
CA LEU A 126 -12.25 0.41 -0.74
C LEU A 126 -12.91 -0.01 0.58
N MET A 127 -12.44 0.51 1.71
CA MET A 127 -12.87 0.03 3.04
C MET A 127 -14.06 0.80 3.65
N GLY A 128 -14.73 1.65 2.87
CA GLY A 128 -15.87 2.43 3.36
C GLY A 128 -15.49 3.50 4.40
N TYR A 129 -14.25 3.99 4.35
CA TYR A 129 -13.79 5.06 5.22
C TYR A 129 -14.56 6.36 4.98
N SER A 130 -14.72 7.15 6.04
CA SER A 130 -15.28 8.50 5.94
C SER A 130 -14.33 9.41 5.18
N THR A 131 -14.84 10.50 4.62
CA THR A 131 -14.01 11.54 3.99
C THR A 131 -12.99 12.14 4.95
N ALA A 132 -13.29 12.20 6.26
CA ALA A 132 -12.35 12.65 7.28
C ALA A 132 -11.16 11.68 7.42
N ASN A 133 -11.42 10.37 7.43
CA ASN A 133 -10.37 9.35 7.48
C ASN A 133 -9.53 9.34 6.20
N MET A 134 -10.15 9.49 5.01
CA MET A 134 -9.42 9.63 3.75
C MET A 134 -8.50 10.86 3.76
N ASN A 135 -8.98 11.99 4.29
CA ASN A 135 -8.17 13.20 4.44
C ASN A 135 -7.02 12.99 5.45
N GLN A 136 -7.28 12.34 6.58
CA GLN A 136 -6.25 12.02 7.57
C GLN A 136 -5.14 11.15 6.97
N ALA A 137 -5.52 10.08 6.24
CA ALA A 137 -4.56 9.21 5.56
C ALA A 137 -3.64 9.98 4.60
N PHE A 138 -4.22 10.82 3.74
CA PHE A 138 -3.40 11.62 2.82
C PHE A 138 -2.61 12.72 3.52
N ALA A 139 -3.12 13.28 4.63
CA ALA A 139 -2.36 14.21 5.45
C ALA A 139 -1.15 13.55 6.10
N ASP A 140 -1.28 12.31 6.59
CA ASP A 140 -0.19 11.53 7.15
C ASP A 140 0.87 11.21 6.10
N ILE A 141 0.47 10.81 4.88
CA ILE A 141 1.42 10.59 3.77
C ILE A 141 2.11 11.91 3.36
N ALA A 142 1.35 13.01 3.24
CA ALA A 142 1.90 14.32 2.90
C ALA A 142 2.88 14.84 3.97
N LYS A 143 2.63 14.52 5.25
CA LYS A 143 3.49 14.88 6.38
C LYS A 143 4.81 14.10 6.38
N ALA A 144 4.83 12.86 5.88
CA ALA A 144 6.05 12.13 5.56
C ALA A 144 6.77 12.70 4.33
N GLY A 145 6.24 13.76 3.71
CA GLY A 145 6.81 14.39 2.54
C GLY A 145 6.35 13.77 1.21
N GLY A 146 5.43 12.79 1.24
CA GLY A 146 4.83 12.24 0.03
C GLY A 146 4.16 13.30 -0.83
N THR A 147 4.25 13.13 -2.14
CA THR A 147 3.59 13.96 -3.16
C THR A 147 2.62 13.14 -3.99
N THR A 148 2.82 11.82 -4.04
CA THR A 148 2.08 10.89 -4.89
C THR A 148 1.57 9.73 -4.03
N VAL A 149 0.36 9.28 -4.30
CA VAL A 149 -0.17 8.03 -3.75
C VAL A 149 -0.66 7.17 -4.88
N ARG A 150 -0.29 5.89 -4.84
CA ARG A 150 -0.87 4.88 -5.71
C ARG A 150 -2.04 4.18 -4.99
N THR A 151 -3.16 4.03 -5.68
CA THR A 151 -4.40 3.50 -5.10
C THR A 151 -5.25 2.77 -6.14
N TRP A 152 -6.13 1.88 -5.67
CA TRP A 152 -6.86 0.97 -6.55
C TRP A 152 -8.10 1.67 -7.13
N GLY A 153 -8.11 1.79 -8.46
CA GLY A 153 -9.25 2.22 -9.24
C GLY A 153 -10.13 1.06 -9.68
N PHE A 154 -10.09 -0.08 -9.00
CA PHE A 154 -10.91 -1.27 -9.26
C PHE A 154 -11.48 -1.84 -7.96
N ASN A 155 -12.63 -2.50 -8.08
CA ASN A 155 -13.25 -3.33 -7.05
C ASN A 155 -14.38 -4.12 -7.74
N ASP A 156 -14.02 -5.31 -8.22
CA ASP A 156 -14.83 -6.21 -9.01
C ASP A 156 -15.52 -7.24 -8.09
N VAL A 157 -16.85 -7.22 -8.08
CA VAL A 157 -17.66 -8.13 -7.24
C VAL A 157 -18.70 -8.87 -8.05
N THR A 158 -19.07 -10.08 -7.61
CA THR A 158 -20.19 -10.84 -8.20
C THR A 158 -21.50 -10.66 -7.43
N THR A 159 -21.44 -10.02 -6.27
CA THR A 159 -22.59 -9.69 -5.41
C THR A 159 -22.39 -8.27 -4.89
N ALA A 160 -23.40 -7.42 -5.05
CA ALA A 160 -23.33 -6.04 -4.56
C ALA A 160 -23.32 -6.00 -3.04
N ASN A 161 -22.22 -5.53 -2.45
CA ASN A 161 -22.08 -5.33 -1.01
C ASN A 161 -21.01 -4.24 -0.76
N GLY A 162 -21.23 -3.39 0.24
CA GLY A 162 -20.28 -2.34 0.63
C GLY A 162 -19.88 -1.41 -0.52
N ILE A 163 -18.64 -0.95 -0.49
CA ILE A 163 -18.02 -0.25 -1.62
C ILE A 163 -17.65 -1.27 -2.70
N TYR A 164 -18.07 -1.00 -3.94
CA TYR A 164 -17.67 -1.76 -5.13
C TYR A 164 -17.77 -0.88 -6.37
N TYR A 165 -16.89 -1.08 -7.34
CA TYR A 165 -16.83 -0.23 -8.55
C TYR A 165 -17.43 -0.92 -9.77
N GLN A 166 -17.41 -2.25 -9.82
CA GLN A 166 -18.00 -3.01 -10.91
C GLN A 166 -18.65 -4.28 -10.40
N LEU A 167 -19.89 -4.50 -10.83
CA LEU A 167 -20.69 -5.67 -10.49
C LEU A 167 -20.81 -6.60 -11.69
N TRP A 168 -20.51 -7.88 -11.47
CA TRP A 168 -20.62 -8.96 -12.43
C TRP A 168 -21.83 -9.82 -12.14
N GLN A 169 -22.74 -9.92 -13.10
CA GLN A 169 -23.92 -10.78 -13.01
C GLN A 169 -24.18 -11.44 -14.36
N ASN A 170 -24.23 -12.77 -14.36
CA ASN A 170 -24.54 -13.57 -15.54
C ASN A 170 -23.67 -13.20 -16.77
N GLY A 171 -22.36 -13.07 -16.56
CA GLY A 171 -21.41 -12.71 -17.64
C GLY A 171 -21.46 -11.25 -18.10
N LYS A 172 -22.23 -10.39 -17.42
CA LYS A 172 -22.33 -8.96 -17.72
C LYS A 172 -21.76 -8.12 -16.59
N ALA A 173 -20.85 -7.21 -16.94
CA ALA A 173 -20.31 -6.21 -16.03
C ALA A 173 -21.14 -4.92 -16.04
N THR A 174 -21.35 -4.31 -14.88
CA THR A 174 -22.00 -3.00 -14.72
C THR A 174 -21.17 -2.14 -13.75
N VAL A 175 -20.74 -0.97 -14.20
CA VAL A 175 -20.01 0.00 -13.36
C VAL A 175 -20.96 0.68 -12.39
N ASN A 176 -20.63 0.68 -11.11
CA ASN A 176 -21.37 1.39 -10.08
C ASN A 176 -20.93 2.86 -10.05
N THR A 177 -21.73 3.75 -10.64
CA THR A 177 -21.48 5.21 -10.62
C THR A 177 -22.17 5.91 -9.45
N GLY A 178 -22.72 5.16 -8.49
CA GLY A 178 -23.45 5.68 -7.33
C GLY A 178 -22.56 5.93 -6.11
N ALA A 179 -23.22 6.22 -4.97
CA ALA A 179 -22.59 6.60 -3.70
C ALA A 179 -21.58 5.57 -3.16
N THR A 180 -21.86 4.27 -3.35
CA THR A 180 -20.96 3.19 -2.93
C THR A 180 -20.00 2.73 -4.04
N GLY A 181 -19.94 3.48 -5.15
CA GLY A 181 -19.08 3.18 -6.28
C GLY A 181 -18.18 4.36 -6.62
N LEU A 182 -18.21 4.83 -7.87
CA LEU A 182 -17.31 5.91 -8.31
C LEU A 182 -17.53 7.24 -7.59
N GLN A 183 -18.69 7.51 -6.98
CA GLN A 183 -18.83 8.69 -6.12
C GLN A 183 -18.02 8.57 -4.82
N ASN A 184 -17.74 7.35 -4.35
CA ASN A 184 -16.79 7.17 -3.27
C ASN A 184 -15.36 7.45 -3.73
N PHE A 185 -15.00 7.06 -4.96
CA PHE A 185 -13.70 7.40 -5.52
C PHE A 185 -13.55 8.91 -5.79
N ASP A 186 -14.63 9.65 -6.09
CA ASP A 186 -14.60 11.12 -6.10
C ASP A 186 -14.12 11.69 -4.76
N ASN A 187 -14.51 11.07 -3.62
CA ASN A 187 -14.06 11.50 -2.30
C ASN A 187 -12.57 11.24 -2.10
N VAL A 188 -12.04 10.13 -2.63
CA VAL A 188 -10.59 9.84 -2.64
C VAL A 188 -9.85 10.94 -3.39
N VAL A 189 -10.31 11.26 -4.60
CA VAL A 189 -9.73 12.35 -5.42
C VAL A 189 -9.80 13.70 -4.68
N ALA A 190 -10.94 14.02 -4.07
CA ALA A 190 -11.11 15.26 -3.33
C ALA A 190 -10.18 15.34 -2.10
N ALA A 191 -10.01 14.24 -1.37
CA ALA A 191 -9.11 14.17 -0.23
C ALA A 191 -7.63 14.28 -0.66
N ALA A 192 -7.24 13.63 -1.76
CA ALA A 192 -5.89 13.76 -2.30
C ALA A 192 -5.60 15.22 -2.70
N LYS A 193 -6.55 15.85 -3.40
CA LYS A 193 -6.48 17.26 -3.80
C LYS A 193 -6.34 18.20 -2.61
N ALA A 194 -7.10 17.98 -1.53
CA ALA A 194 -7.03 18.78 -0.32
C ALA A 194 -5.66 18.72 0.37
N ASN A 195 -4.91 17.62 0.17
CA ASN A 195 -3.60 17.38 0.75
C ASN A 195 -2.44 17.57 -0.25
N GLY A 196 -2.71 18.06 -1.46
CA GLY A 196 -1.68 18.28 -2.49
C GLY A 196 -1.06 16.98 -3.05
N ILE A 197 -1.73 15.84 -2.87
CA ILE A 197 -1.31 14.52 -3.37
C ILE A 197 -1.80 14.33 -4.81
N ARG A 198 -0.95 13.75 -5.66
CA ARG A 198 -1.35 13.25 -6.99
C ARG A 198 -1.58 11.74 -6.93
N LEU A 199 -2.50 11.22 -7.74
CA LEU A 199 -2.90 9.82 -7.71
C LEU A 199 -2.41 9.04 -8.92
N ILE A 200 -1.71 7.93 -8.68
CA ILE A 200 -1.57 6.85 -9.66
C ILE A 200 -2.70 5.87 -9.40
N VAL A 201 -3.44 5.49 -10.45
CA VAL A 201 -4.65 4.69 -10.32
C VAL A 201 -4.57 3.45 -11.21
N SER A 202 -4.41 2.30 -10.58
CA SER A 202 -4.42 1.00 -11.26
C SER A 202 -5.86 0.56 -11.56
N LEU A 203 -6.12 0.07 -12.77
CA LEU A 203 -7.48 -0.12 -13.30
C LEU A 203 -8.02 -1.55 -13.21
N THR A 204 -7.17 -2.51 -12.85
CA THR A 204 -7.55 -3.89 -12.48
C THR A 204 -6.43 -4.54 -11.66
N ASN A 205 -6.61 -5.80 -11.25
CA ASN A 205 -5.63 -6.56 -10.47
C ASN A 205 -5.30 -7.87 -11.16
N ASN A 206 -4.04 -8.27 -11.20
CA ASN A 206 -3.65 -9.63 -11.55
C ASN A 206 -4.18 -10.66 -10.53
N TRP A 207 -4.17 -10.26 -9.25
CA TRP A 207 -4.59 -11.09 -8.12
C TRP A 207 -6.09 -11.01 -7.83
N SER A 208 -6.58 -11.96 -7.03
CA SER A 208 -8.00 -12.09 -6.68
C SER A 208 -8.51 -11.06 -5.68
N ASP A 209 -7.62 -10.31 -5.00
CA ASP A 209 -8.03 -9.27 -4.06
C ASP A 209 -8.83 -8.19 -4.78
N TYR A 210 -10.05 -7.95 -4.28
CA TYR A 210 -11.07 -7.10 -4.91
C TYR A 210 -11.41 -7.53 -6.35
N GLY A 211 -11.36 -8.83 -6.61
CA GLY A 211 -11.82 -9.49 -7.83
C GLY A 211 -10.71 -9.69 -8.86
N GLY A 212 -10.33 -8.61 -9.54
CA GLY A 212 -9.26 -8.64 -10.54
C GLY A 212 -9.62 -9.37 -11.85
N MET A 213 -8.58 -9.67 -12.64
CA MET A 213 -8.69 -10.28 -13.96
C MET A 213 -9.44 -11.62 -13.96
N ASP A 214 -9.28 -12.41 -12.90
CA ASP A 214 -9.90 -13.73 -12.76
C ASP A 214 -11.44 -13.65 -12.75
N VAL A 215 -12.02 -12.56 -12.23
CA VAL A 215 -13.48 -12.33 -12.29
C VAL A 215 -13.93 -12.12 -13.73
N TYR A 216 -13.21 -11.33 -14.53
CA TYR A 216 -13.56 -11.10 -15.93
C TYR A 216 -13.51 -12.41 -16.73
N VAL A 217 -12.41 -13.15 -16.58
CA VAL A 217 -12.18 -14.40 -17.32
C VAL A 217 -13.25 -15.43 -16.95
N SER A 218 -13.49 -15.66 -15.66
CA SER A 218 -14.46 -16.66 -15.21
C SER A 218 -15.89 -16.31 -15.62
N GLN A 219 -16.30 -15.04 -15.52
CA GLN A 219 -17.66 -14.60 -15.85
C GLN A 219 -17.95 -14.65 -17.36
N ILE A 220 -16.96 -14.39 -18.22
CA ILE A 220 -17.16 -14.31 -19.67
C ILE A 220 -16.88 -15.64 -20.36
N THR A 221 -15.84 -16.36 -19.93
CA THR A 221 -15.38 -17.57 -20.63
C THR A 221 -15.84 -18.86 -19.96
N GLY A 222 -16.21 -18.81 -18.68
CA GLY A 222 -16.46 -20.01 -17.86
C GLY A 222 -15.20 -20.83 -17.55
N THR A 223 -14.01 -20.31 -17.87
CA THR A 223 -12.72 -20.96 -17.60
C THR A 223 -11.95 -20.23 -16.49
N GLN A 224 -10.83 -20.82 -16.05
CA GLN A 224 -9.89 -20.21 -15.10
C GLN A 224 -8.55 -19.85 -15.74
N ASN A 225 -8.45 -19.87 -17.08
CA ASN A 225 -7.21 -19.58 -17.78
C ASN A 225 -6.95 -18.07 -17.73
N HIS A 226 -6.18 -17.62 -16.74
CA HIS A 226 -5.96 -16.21 -16.41
C HIS A 226 -5.56 -15.37 -17.64
N ASP A 227 -4.67 -15.90 -18.47
CA ASP A 227 -4.14 -15.21 -19.66
C ASP A 227 -5.16 -15.00 -20.79
N PHE A 228 -6.37 -15.53 -20.67
CA PHE A 228 -7.49 -15.10 -21.52
C PHE A 228 -7.88 -13.64 -21.27
N PHE A 229 -7.49 -13.04 -20.15
CA PHE A 229 -7.65 -11.60 -19.94
C PHE A 229 -6.93 -10.77 -21.01
N TYR A 230 -5.77 -11.25 -21.47
CA TYR A 230 -4.93 -10.56 -22.45
C TYR A 230 -5.30 -10.85 -23.91
N THR A 231 -6.04 -11.94 -24.17
CA THR A 231 -6.21 -12.48 -25.53
C THR A 231 -7.68 -12.67 -25.95
N ASN A 232 -8.60 -12.87 -25.01
CA ASN A 232 -10.00 -13.07 -25.33
C ASN A 232 -10.68 -11.73 -25.66
N ALA A 233 -11.20 -11.61 -26.87
CA ALA A 233 -11.79 -10.36 -27.37
C ALA A 233 -12.97 -9.84 -26.51
N ASN A 234 -13.79 -10.74 -25.95
CA ASN A 234 -14.93 -10.34 -25.11
C ASN A 234 -14.46 -9.85 -23.73
N VAL A 235 -13.42 -10.48 -23.16
CA VAL A 235 -12.81 -10.03 -21.91
C VAL A 235 -12.16 -8.67 -22.08
N ILE A 236 -11.35 -8.50 -23.13
CA ILE A 236 -10.72 -7.21 -23.45
C ILE A 236 -11.78 -6.12 -23.69
N ALA A 237 -12.87 -6.44 -24.39
CA ALA A 237 -13.97 -5.50 -24.61
C ALA A 237 -14.65 -5.08 -23.31
N ALA A 238 -14.89 -6.01 -22.39
CA ALA A 238 -15.45 -5.69 -21.07
C ALA A 238 -14.50 -4.77 -20.26
N PHE A 239 -13.19 -5.07 -20.26
CA PHE A 239 -12.21 -4.22 -19.59
C PHE A 239 -12.11 -2.82 -20.22
N LYS A 240 -12.10 -2.73 -21.55
CA LYS A 240 -12.17 -1.44 -22.25
C LYS A 240 -13.44 -0.65 -21.91
N SER A 241 -14.58 -1.32 -21.68
CA SER A 241 -15.80 -0.66 -21.23
C SER A 241 -15.67 -0.08 -19.81
N TYR A 242 -14.98 -0.78 -18.91
CA TYR A 242 -14.66 -0.28 -17.58
C TYR A 242 -13.75 0.96 -17.66
N ILE A 243 -12.63 0.84 -18.39
CA ILE A 243 -11.67 1.92 -18.66
C ILE A 243 -12.40 3.14 -19.22
N GLN A 244 -13.24 2.95 -20.25
CA GLN A 244 -13.99 4.04 -20.87
C GLN A 244 -14.81 4.81 -19.83
N THR A 245 -15.48 4.12 -18.93
CA THR A 245 -16.31 4.75 -17.89
C THR A 245 -15.46 5.47 -16.85
N PHE A 246 -14.44 4.79 -16.31
CA PHE A 246 -13.60 5.31 -15.24
C PHE A 246 -12.73 6.48 -15.71
N VAL A 247 -11.96 6.28 -16.79
CA VAL A 247 -11.05 7.31 -17.33
C VAL A 247 -11.83 8.53 -17.82
N THR A 248 -12.97 8.35 -18.50
CA THR A 248 -13.79 9.50 -18.95
C THR A 248 -14.26 10.37 -17.79
N ARG A 249 -14.52 9.80 -16.62
CA ARG A 249 -14.95 10.55 -15.43
C ARG A 249 -13.87 11.51 -14.93
N TYR A 250 -12.60 11.13 -15.05
CA TYR A 250 -11.48 11.85 -14.44
C TYR A 250 -10.47 12.43 -15.44
N LYS A 251 -10.65 12.27 -16.76
CA LYS A 251 -9.67 12.74 -17.77
C LYS A 251 -9.32 14.23 -17.72
N ASN A 252 -10.14 15.05 -17.06
CA ASN A 252 -9.91 16.48 -16.85
C ASN A 252 -9.55 16.84 -15.40
N GLU A 253 -9.37 15.86 -14.51
CA GLU A 253 -9.06 16.09 -13.10
C GLU A 253 -7.55 15.99 -12.85
N PRO A 254 -6.85 17.14 -12.70
CA PRO A 254 -5.40 17.16 -12.58
C PRO A 254 -4.87 16.44 -11.34
N THR A 255 -5.70 16.18 -10.32
CA THR A 255 -5.26 15.40 -9.15
C THR A 255 -4.83 13.97 -9.52
N ILE A 256 -5.29 13.42 -10.65
CA ILE A 256 -4.72 12.19 -11.20
C ILE A 256 -3.35 12.50 -11.81
N LEU A 257 -2.34 11.71 -11.45
CA LEU A 257 -1.02 11.70 -12.08
C LEU A 257 -1.06 10.86 -13.36
N GLY A 258 -1.58 9.64 -13.25
CA GLY A 258 -1.57 8.69 -14.33
C GLY A 258 -2.44 7.46 -14.09
N TRP A 259 -2.69 6.75 -15.17
CA TRP A 259 -3.42 5.50 -15.22
C TRP A 259 -2.46 4.34 -15.30
N GLU A 260 -2.78 3.26 -14.60
CA GLU A 260 -2.08 2.00 -14.79
C GLU A 260 -2.99 0.93 -15.30
N LEU A 261 -2.46 0.12 -16.20
CA LEU A 261 -3.24 -0.91 -16.87
C LEU A 261 -3.73 -1.95 -15.87
N ALA A 262 -2.87 -2.39 -14.95
CA ALA A 262 -3.19 -3.36 -13.93
C ALA A 262 -2.18 -3.31 -12.78
N ASN A 263 -2.58 -3.76 -11.60
CA ASN A 263 -1.64 -4.15 -10.56
C ASN A 263 -1.01 -5.50 -10.89
N GLU A 264 0.33 -5.54 -11.00
CA GLU A 264 1.19 -6.73 -11.14
C GLU A 264 0.76 -7.74 -12.23
N PRO A 265 0.43 -7.33 -13.48
CA PRO A 265 0.03 -8.27 -14.52
C PRO A 265 1.09 -9.35 -14.75
N ARG A 266 0.67 -10.62 -14.81
CA ARG A 266 1.49 -11.79 -15.16
C ARG A 266 0.69 -12.75 -16.03
N CYS A 267 1.35 -13.75 -16.60
CA CYS A 267 0.65 -14.81 -17.34
C CYS A 267 -0.22 -15.71 -16.44
N LYS A 268 -0.03 -15.67 -15.13
CA LYS A 268 -0.82 -16.41 -14.13
C LYS A 268 -1.23 -15.48 -13.00
N GLY A 269 -2.50 -15.56 -12.61
CA GLY A 269 -3.06 -14.91 -11.43
C GLY A 269 -3.19 -15.86 -10.24
N SER A 270 -4.10 -15.55 -9.33
CA SER A 270 -4.30 -16.30 -8.07
C SER A 270 -4.77 -17.74 -8.28
N THR A 271 -5.44 -18.05 -9.40
CA THR A 271 -5.81 -19.44 -9.75
C THR A 271 -4.62 -20.31 -10.16
N GLY A 272 -3.46 -19.71 -10.46
CA GLY A 272 -2.28 -20.39 -11.01
C GLY A 272 -2.47 -20.98 -12.41
N SER A 273 -3.66 -20.81 -13.00
CA SER A 273 -4.07 -21.45 -14.25
C SER A 273 -3.80 -20.55 -15.45
N SER A 274 -3.26 -21.13 -16.51
CA SER A 274 -3.02 -20.48 -17.79
C SER A 274 -3.32 -21.44 -18.93
N SER A 275 -3.67 -20.92 -20.10
CA SER A 275 -3.79 -21.66 -21.35
C SER A 275 -2.48 -22.34 -21.81
N GLY A 276 -1.34 -21.92 -21.26
CA GLY A 276 -0.01 -22.38 -21.67
C GLY A 276 0.53 -21.68 -22.92
N THR A 277 -0.17 -20.67 -23.44
CA THR A 277 0.26 -19.92 -24.64
C THR A 277 0.71 -18.49 -24.34
N CYS A 278 0.56 -18.03 -23.09
CA CYS A 278 0.99 -16.71 -22.67
C CYS A 278 2.52 -16.61 -22.61
N THR A 279 3.05 -15.52 -23.15
CA THR A 279 4.48 -15.19 -23.21
C THR A 279 4.67 -13.70 -22.95
N THR A 280 5.92 -13.25 -22.86
CA THR A 280 6.25 -11.82 -22.81
C THR A 280 5.59 -11.01 -23.92
N THR A 281 5.58 -11.54 -25.14
CA THR A 281 4.92 -10.89 -26.30
C THR A 281 3.41 -10.74 -26.10
N THR A 282 2.77 -11.66 -25.38
CA THR A 282 1.32 -11.58 -25.08
C THR A 282 1.00 -10.34 -24.25
N ILE A 283 1.73 -10.14 -23.14
CA ILE A 283 1.49 -8.99 -22.26
C ILE A 283 1.99 -7.69 -22.89
N THR A 284 3.15 -7.68 -23.57
CA THR A 284 3.62 -6.49 -24.30
C THR A 284 2.61 -6.02 -25.34
N LYS A 285 2.00 -6.95 -26.09
CA LYS A 285 0.96 -6.62 -27.08
C LYS A 285 -0.29 -6.04 -26.39
N TRP A 286 -0.78 -6.70 -25.34
CA TRP A 286 -1.93 -6.22 -24.59
C TRP A 286 -1.67 -4.83 -24.00
N ALA A 287 -0.49 -4.61 -23.39
CA ALA A 287 -0.10 -3.34 -22.81
C ALA A 287 -0.06 -2.22 -23.85
N SER A 288 0.47 -2.49 -25.05
CA SER A 288 0.44 -1.55 -26.17
C SER A 288 -1.00 -1.23 -26.60
N ASP A 289 -1.88 -2.23 -26.72
CA ASP A 289 -3.25 -2.04 -27.20
C ASP A 289 -4.15 -1.33 -26.18
N ILE A 290 -3.98 -1.61 -24.88
CA ILE A 290 -4.76 -0.97 -23.81
C ILE A 290 -4.24 0.45 -23.52
N SER A 291 -2.93 0.67 -23.45
CA SER A 291 -2.38 2.02 -23.23
C SER A 291 -2.76 2.97 -24.38
N ALA A 292 -2.71 2.51 -25.63
CA ALA A 292 -3.18 3.28 -26.78
C ALA A 292 -4.68 3.60 -26.69
N PHE A 293 -5.49 2.67 -26.18
CA PHE A 293 -6.91 2.91 -25.95
C PHE A 293 -7.15 3.98 -24.87
N ILE A 294 -6.43 3.93 -23.74
CA ILE A 294 -6.49 4.98 -22.71
C ILE A 294 -6.11 6.34 -23.30
N LYS A 295 -4.99 6.41 -24.03
CA LYS A 295 -4.54 7.65 -24.70
C LYS A 295 -5.54 8.21 -25.72
N SER A 296 -6.40 7.36 -26.30
CA SER A 296 -7.48 7.81 -27.19
C SER A 296 -8.66 8.45 -26.46
N ILE A 297 -8.84 8.16 -25.17
CA ILE A 297 -9.88 8.74 -24.29
C ILE A 297 -9.34 10.00 -23.60
N ASP A 298 -8.08 9.94 -23.19
CA ASP A 298 -7.42 10.89 -22.31
C ASP A 298 -6.01 11.24 -22.82
N SER A 299 -5.87 12.47 -23.29
CA SER A 299 -4.60 13.03 -23.77
C SER A 299 -3.83 13.81 -22.70
N ASN A 300 -4.33 13.88 -21.47
CA ASN A 300 -3.77 14.71 -20.40
C ASN A 300 -2.87 13.92 -19.46
N HIS A 301 -3.29 12.72 -19.06
CA HIS A 301 -2.63 11.93 -18.01
C HIS A 301 -1.55 11.00 -18.54
N LEU A 302 -0.61 10.66 -17.66
CA LEU A 302 0.40 9.64 -17.91
C LEU A 302 -0.22 8.24 -17.88
N VAL A 303 0.45 7.28 -18.51
CA VAL A 303 0.06 5.87 -18.53
C VAL A 303 1.29 5.00 -18.27
N ALA A 304 1.18 4.06 -17.34
CA ALA A 304 2.14 2.98 -17.08
C ALA A 304 1.42 1.62 -17.04
N ILE A 305 2.17 0.54 -16.89
CA ILE A 305 1.59 -0.80 -16.79
C ILE A 305 1.11 -1.07 -15.36
N GLY A 306 1.97 -0.80 -14.36
CA GLY A 306 1.81 -1.25 -12.97
C GLY A 306 2.39 -2.66 -12.74
N ASP A 307 3.33 -3.08 -13.59
CA ASP A 307 4.04 -4.36 -13.44
C ASP A 307 5.22 -4.30 -12.47
N GLU A 308 5.62 -5.48 -12.00
CA GLU A 308 6.69 -5.65 -11.02
C GLU A 308 8.10 -5.41 -11.57
N GLY A 309 8.24 -5.19 -12.89
CA GLY A 309 9.53 -4.94 -13.53
C GLY A 309 10.32 -6.20 -13.88
N PHE A 310 9.68 -7.37 -13.96
CA PHE A 310 10.43 -8.58 -14.33
C PHE A 310 11.11 -8.46 -15.70
N PHE A 311 12.40 -8.80 -15.75
CA PHE A 311 13.15 -8.81 -17.00
C PHE A 311 12.88 -10.09 -17.79
N ASN A 312 13.39 -10.15 -19.02
CA ASN A 312 13.34 -11.30 -19.92
C ASN A 312 14.75 -11.67 -20.40
N ASP A 313 15.58 -12.14 -19.47
CA ASP A 313 16.87 -12.79 -19.68
C ASP A 313 16.77 -14.26 -19.25
N PRO A 314 16.33 -15.18 -20.14
CA PRO A 314 16.11 -16.59 -19.81
C PRO A 314 17.37 -17.32 -19.30
N GLY A 315 18.57 -16.77 -19.51
CA GLY A 315 19.82 -17.33 -19.01
C GLY A 315 20.15 -16.92 -17.57
N ASN A 316 19.40 -15.98 -16.99
CA ASN A 316 19.66 -15.46 -15.66
C ASN A 316 19.32 -16.51 -14.57
N PRO A 317 20.16 -16.69 -13.54
CA PRO A 317 19.87 -17.65 -12.47
C PRO A 317 18.70 -17.22 -11.56
N LEU A 318 18.32 -15.94 -11.55
CA LEU A 318 17.28 -15.41 -10.68
C LEU A 318 15.98 -15.27 -11.46
N TYR A 319 14.91 -15.94 -11.00
CA TYR A 319 13.62 -15.95 -11.72
C TYR A 319 13.03 -14.56 -12.02
N PRO A 320 13.17 -13.52 -11.15
CA PRO A 320 12.67 -12.16 -11.48
C PRO A 320 13.29 -11.56 -12.74
N TYR A 321 14.41 -12.12 -13.21
CA TYR A 321 15.08 -11.70 -14.43
C TYR A 321 14.76 -12.60 -15.65
N GLN A 322 14.11 -13.75 -15.49
CA GLN A 322 14.04 -14.80 -16.52
C GLN A 322 12.95 -14.61 -17.59
N GLY A 323 11.95 -13.76 -17.33
CA GLY A 323 10.79 -13.57 -18.22
C GLY A 323 9.70 -14.63 -18.05
N SER A 324 9.83 -15.54 -17.08
CA SER A 324 8.91 -16.67 -16.87
C SER A 324 7.49 -16.26 -16.48
N GLU A 325 7.33 -15.07 -15.90
CA GLU A 325 6.02 -14.51 -15.53
C GLU A 325 5.30 -13.84 -16.71
N GLY A 326 5.92 -13.81 -17.89
CA GLY A 326 5.33 -13.18 -19.08
C GLY A 326 5.55 -11.67 -19.17
N ILE A 327 6.52 -11.14 -18.43
CA ILE A 327 6.91 -9.74 -18.48
C ILE A 327 8.30 -9.61 -19.11
N ASP A 328 8.45 -8.60 -19.95
CA ASP A 328 9.72 -8.15 -20.49
C ASP A 328 9.80 -6.65 -20.26
N PHE A 329 10.36 -6.26 -19.11
CA PHE A 329 10.44 -4.86 -18.69
C PHE A 329 11.02 -3.95 -19.78
N ASN A 330 12.10 -4.39 -20.44
CA ASN A 330 12.77 -3.59 -21.47
C ASN A 330 11.94 -3.45 -22.74
N ALA A 331 11.24 -4.50 -23.19
CA ALA A 331 10.32 -4.41 -24.32
C ALA A 331 9.10 -3.52 -23.98
N ASN A 332 8.55 -3.69 -22.78
CA ASN A 332 7.40 -2.92 -22.30
C ASN A 332 7.72 -1.43 -22.17
N LEU A 333 8.90 -1.09 -21.63
CA LEU A 333 9.34 0.30 -21.48
C LEU A 333 9.48 1.01 -22.84
N ASN A 334 9.69 0.28 -23.94
CA ASN A 334 9.76 0.83 -25.29
C ASN A 334 8.39 1.12 -25.95
N ILE A 335 7.27 0.74 -25.33
CA ILE A 335 5.93 1.06 -25.84
C ILE A 335 5.72 2.58 -25.81
N SER A 336 5.40 3.17 -26.97
CA SER A 336 5.31 4.63 -27.12
C SER A 336 4.15 5.30 -26.36
N THR A 337 3.11 4.54 -26.05
CA THR A 337 1.93 5.00 -25.30
C THR A 337 2.04 4.77 -23.79
N LEU A 338 3.17 4.24 -23.32
CA LEU A 338 3.56 4.20 -21.92
C LEU A 338 4.60 5.29 -21.64
N ASP A 339 4.29 6.17 -20.70
CA ASP A 339 5.11 7.35 -20.42
C ASP A 339 6.24 7.08 -19.42
N PHE A 340 6.08 6.08 -18.55
CA PHE A 340 7.07 5.66 -17.55
C PHE A 340 7.00 4.16 -17.28
N GLY A 341 8.08 3.61 -16.72
CA GLY A 341 8.15 2.22 -16.26
C GLY A 341 7.92 2.10 -14.75
N THR A 342 7.42 0.95 -14.34
CA THR A 342 7.16 0.59 -12.94
C THR A 342 7.94 -0.66 -12.60
N ALA A 343 8.43 -0.74 -11.37
CA ALA A 343 9.06 -1.93 -10.82
C ALA A 343 8.64 -2.08 -9.36
N HIS A 344 8.44 -3.30 -8.91
CA HIS A 344 8.15 -3.62 -7.51
C HIS A 344 9.38 -4.28 -6.87
N LEU A 345 9.41 -4.47 -5.55
CA LEU A 345 10.52 -5.14 -4.88
C LEU A 345 10.09 -5.85 -3.59
N TYR A 346 9.96 -7.17 -3.68
CA TYR A 346 9.59 -8.05 -2.56
C TYR A 346 10.52 -9.29 -2.49
N PRO A 347 11.77 -9.12 -2.04
CA PRO A 347 12.76 -10.20 -2.06
C PRO A 347 12.31 -11.44 -1.25
N GLU A 348 11.57 -11.24 -0.15
CA GLU A 348 11.03 -12.32 0.68
C GLU A 348 10.04 -13.19 -0.12
N SER A 349 9.03 -12.56 -0.72
CA SER A 349 8.03 -13.21 -1.59
C SER A 349 8.65 -13.86 -2.82
N TRP A 350 9.76 -13.32 -3.31
CA TRP A 350 10.49 -13.84 -4.47
C TRP A 350 11.58 -14.85 -4.10
N GLY A 351 11.64 -15.31 -2.85
CA GLY A 351 12.63 -16.30 -2.40
C GLY A 351 14.08 -15.82 -2.47
N GLN A 352 14.31 -14.51 -2.59
CA GLN A 352 15.62 -13.85 -2.58
C GLN A 352 16.06 -13.52 -1.15
N THR A 353 15.92 -14.48 -0.25
CA THR A 353 16.07 -14.29 1.21
C THR A 353 17.50 -14.39 1.71
N THR A 354 18.46 -14.82 0.87
CA THR A 354 19.88 -14.94 1.28
C THR A 354 20.53 -13.58 1.51
N ASP A 355 20.19 -12.59 0.68
CA ASP A 355 20.63 -11.20 0.81
C ASP A 355 19.55 -10.27 0.23
N PRO A 356 18.44 -10.04 0.96
CA PRO A 356 17.33 -9.23 0.46
C PRO A 356 17.76 -7.79 0.19
N VAL A 357 18.67 -7.24 1.01
CA VAL A 357 19.16 -5.85 0.89
C VAL A 357 20.01 -5.70 -0.37
N GLY A 358 20.98 -6.59 -0.60
CA GLY A 358 21.84 -6.59 -1.76
C GLY A 358 21.08 -6.88 -3.06
N PHE A 359 20.16 -7.86 -3.03
CA PHE A 359 19.26 -8.12 -4.16
C PHE A 359 18.47 -6.86 -4.54
N GLY A 360 17.83 -6.21 -3.56
CA GLY A 360 17.06 -5.00 -3.82
C GLY A 360 17.90 -3.83 -4.34
N THR A 361 19.12 -3.66 -3.83
CA THR A 361 20.07 -2.64 -4.32
C THR A 361 20.43 -2.86 -5.80
N GLN A 362 20.70 -4.11 -6.19
CA GLN A 362 20.98 -4.46 -7.58
C GLN A 362 19.74 -4.25 -8.47
N TRP A 363 18.58 -4.73 -8.01
CA TRP A 363 17.29 -4.58 -8.70
C TRP A 363 16.97 -3.12 -9.03
N ILE A 364 17.08 -2.22 -8.05
CA ILE A 364 16.88 -0.77 -8.21
C ILE A 364 17.84 -0.20 -9.27
N SER A 365 19.11 -0.60 -9.22
CA SER A 365 20.14 -0.09 -10.12
C SER A 365 19.91 -0.53 -11.57
N ASP A 366 19.48 -1.77 -11.78
CA ASP A 366 19.21 -2.32 -13.12
C ASP A 366 17.99 -1.68 -13.78
N HIS A 367 16.95 -1.36 -12.99
CA HIS A 367 15.78 -0.61 -13.46
C HIS A 367 16.13 0.84 -13.79
N ALA A 368 16.95 1.49 -12.96
CA ALA A 368 17.46 2.83 -13.26
C ALA A 368 18.29 2.85 -14.55
N ALA A 369 19.14 1.83 -14.77
CA ALA A 369 19.92 1.70 -15.99
C ALA A 369 19.03 1.53 -17.24
N SER A 370 17.96 0.74 -17.12
CA SER A 370 16.98 0.53 -18.20
C SER A 370 16.22 1.81 -18.56
N GLY A 371 15.74 2.55 -17.56
CA GLY A 371 15.14 3.88 -17.75
C GLY A 371 16.08 4.87 -18.45
N LYS A 372 17.35 4.88 -18.05
CA LYS A 372 18.40 5.70 -18.66
C LYS A 372 18.67 5.32 -20.12
N ALA A 373 18.67 4.03 -20.45
CA ALA A 373 18.95 3.54 -21.80
C ALA A 373 17.93 4.04 -22.84
N VAL A 374 16.66 4.22 -22.43
CA VAL A 374 15.59 4.69 -23.32
C VAL A 374 15.11 6.11 -23.01
N ASN A 375 15.78 6.80 -22.09
CA ASN A 375 15.47 8.16 -21.64
C ASN A 375 14.00 8.35 -21.18
N LYS A 376 13.49 7.38 -20.42
CA LYS A 376 12.16 7.43 -19.79
C LYS A 376 12.25 7.33 -18.27
N PRO A 377 11.32 7.94 -17.53
CA PRO A 377 11.23 7.75 -16.08
C PRO A 377 10.96 6.29 -15.74
N VAL A 378 11.56 5.81 -14.66
CA VAL A 378 11.21 4.53 -14.02
C VAL A 378 11.07 4.77 -12.53
N ILE A 379 10.05 4.18 -11.92
CA ILE A 379 9.79 4.28 -10.48
C ILE A 379 9.83 2.91 -9.81
N LEU A 380 10.26 2.89 -8.55
CA LEU A 380 10.05 1.73 -7.67
C LEU A 380 8.69 1.90 -7.00
N GLU A 381 7.66 1.38 -7.64
CA GLU A 381 6.25 1.67 -7.35
C GLU A 381 5.68 0.91 -6.15
N GLU A 382 6.28 -0.22 -5.82
CA GLU A 382 6.04 -0.92 -4.57
C GLU A 382 7.35 -1.50 -4.06
N PHE A 383 7.54 -1.51 -2.76
CA PHE A 383 8.64 -2.23 -2.13
C PHE A 383 8.35 -2.42 -0.66
N GLY A 384 8.76 -3.57 -0.13
CA GLY A 384 8.54 -3.92 1.26
C GLY A 384 9.40 -5.08 1.73
N VAL A 385 9.77 -5.04 3.02
CA VAL A 385 10.26 -6.19 3.79
C VAL A 385 9.50 -6.27 5.11
N THR A 386 9.36 -7.47 5.67
CA THR A 386 8.71 -7.66 6.99
C THR A 386 9.72 -7.70 8.13
N ASP A 387 11.00 -7.97 7.83
CA ASP A 387 12.08 -7.97 8.79
C ASP A 387 13.11 -6.85 8.49
N ASN A 388 13.69 -6.26 9.55
CA ASN A 388 14.76 -5.25 9.45
C ASN A 388 14.43 -4.07 8.51
N GLN A 389 13.17 -3.60 8.51
CA GLN A 389 12.68 -2.55 7.64
C GLN A 389 13.56 -1.29 7.61
N ALA A 390 13.87 -0.72 8.78
CA ALA A 390 14.60 0.55 8.86
C ALA A 390 15.98 0.51 8.18
N SER A 391 16.78 -0.54 8.39
CA SER A 391 18.10 -0.67 7.76
C SER A 391 17.99 -0.97 6.26
N THR A 392 17.06 -1.84 5.88
CA THR A 392 16.81 -2.20 4.48
C THR A 392 16.38 -0.98 3.67
N TYR A 393 15.36 -0.24 4.14
CA TYR A 393 14.87 0.95 3.45
C TYR A 393 15.91 2.06 3.42
N THR A 394 16.74 2.23 4.46
CA THR A 394 17.87 3.17 4.39
C THR A 394 18.81 2.84 3.22
N SER A 395 19.11 1.55 2.99
CA SER A 395 19.95 1.11 1.87
C SER A 395 19.27 1.30 0.51
N TRP A 396 18.00 0.93 0.40
CA TRP A 396 17.25 1.05 -0.87
C TRP A 396 16.99 2.50 -1.24
N TYR A 397 16.62 3.36 -0.30
CA TYR A 397 16.50 4.81 -0.53
C TYR A 397 17.83 5.43 -0.95
N SER A 398 18.95 5.04 -0.33
CA SER A 398 20.29 5.47 -0.76
C SER A 398 20.66 4.98 -2.18
N THR A 399 20.10 3.85 -2.60
CA THR A 399 20.31 3.29 -3.94
C THR A 399 19.44 3.98 -4.98
N ILE A 400 18.14 4.22 -4.69
CA ILE A 400 17.26 5.08 -5.49
C ILE A 400 17.95 6.42 -5.66
N ILE A 401 18.42 6.98 -4.54
CA ILE A 401 19.55 7.92 -4.36
C ILE A 401 20.51 8.06 -5.56
N SER A 402 21.51 7.21 -5.46
CA SER A 402 22.76 7.21 -6.22
C SER A 402 22.61 6.67 -7.64
N SER A 403 21.65 5.78 -7.90
CA SER A 403 21.39 5.23 -9.24
C SER A 403 20.71 6.23 -10.17
N GLY A 404 19.99 7.21 -9.60
CA GLY A 404 19.18 8.16 -10.37
C GLY A 404 17.81 7.64 -10.79
N LEU A 405 17.31 6.55 -10.17
CA LEU A 405 15.91 6.12 -10.33
C LEU A 405 14.97 7.31 -10.01
N THR A 406 13.91 7.47 -10.81
CA THR A 406 13.18 8.75 -10.90
C THR A 406 12.29 9.02 -9.68
N GLY A 407 11.72 7.97 -9.09
CA GLY A 407 10.79 8.09 -7.97
C GLY A 407 10.47 6.75 -7.36
N ASP A 408 9.70 6.77 -6.28
CA ASP A 408 9.40 5.59 -5.49
C ASP A 408 8.13 5.75 -4.64
N LEU A 409 7.43 4.65 -4.40
CA LEU A 409 6.24 4.60 -3.57
C LEU A 409 6.32 3.36 -2.67
N ILE A 410 6.43 3.54 -1.36
CA ILE A 410 6.53 2.41 -0.42
C ILE A 410 5.22 1.60 -0.40
N TRP A 411 5.33 0.28 -0.23
CA TRP A 411 4.20 -0.53 0.23
C TRP A 411 4.35 -0.74 1.74
N GLN A 412 3.46 -0.24 2.59
CA GLN A 412 2.33 0.65 2.29
C GLN A 412 2.12 1.68 3.40
N ALA A 413 1.31 2.71 3.15
CA ALA A 413 0.97 3.68 4.17
C ALA A 413 0.08 3.06 5.26
N GLY A 414 0.40 3.35 6.51
CA GLY A 414 -0.43 3.12 7.69
C GLY A 414 -1.00 4.44 8.24
N SER A 415 -2.19 4.39 8.85
CA SER A 415 -2.75 5.54 9.59
C SER A 415 -3.58 5.09 10.79
N HIS A 416 -3.54 5.88 11.87
CA HIS A 416 -4.36 5.65 13.06
C HIS A 416 -5.60 6.54 13.02
N PHE A 417 -6.77 5.94 12.80
CA PHE A 417 -8.04 6.66 12.95
C PHE A 417 -8.61 6.45 14.35
N SER A 418 -9.52 7.33 14.76
CA SER A 418 -10.28 7.15 16.01
C SER A 418 -11.12 5.86 16.03
N THR A 419 -11.43 5.32 14.84
CA THR A 419 -12.20 4.08 14.65
C THR A 419 -11.32 2.83 14.52
N GLY A 420 -10.00 2.96 14.64
CA GLY A 420 -9.02 1.88 14.45
C GLY A 420 -8.00 2.20 13.36
N SER A 421 -6.91 1.44 13.35
CA SER A 421 -5.86 1.55 12.34
C SER A 421 -6.32 1.05 10.97
N THR A 422 -5.64 1.54 9.94
CA THR A 422 -5.70 0.99 8.57
C THR A 422 -5.15 -0.44 8.53
N PRO A 423 -5.32 -1.19 7.42
CA PRO A 423 -4.72 -2.51 7.27
C PRO A 423 -3.22 -2.50 7.52
N ASP A 424 -2.76 -3.60 8.12
CA ASP A 424 -1.37 -3.91 8.34
C ASP A 424 -1.14 -5.37 7.95
N ASP A 425 -0.44 -5.57 6.84
CA ASP A 425 -0.04 -6.87 6.31
C ASP A 425 1.42 -7.21 6.65
N GLY A 426 2.02 -6.48 7.59
CA GLY A 426 3.43 -6.57 7.99
C GLY A 426 4.34 -5.55 7.28
N TYR A 427 3.85 -4.87 6.25
CA TYR A 427 4.61 -3.84 5.52
C TYR A 427 4.16 -2.41 5.83
N ALA A 428 3.05 -2.22 6.55
CA ALA A 428 2.47 -0.90 6.75
C ALA A 428 3.38 -0.01 7.60
N ILE A 429 3.58 1.23 7.16
CA ILE A 429 4.36 2.25 7.88
C ILE A 429 3.42 3.28 8.48
N PHE A 430 3.26 3.24 9.80
CA PHE A 430 2.43 4.16 10.58
C PHE A 430 3.21 5.43 11.00
N PRO A 431 2.54 6.54 11.34
CA PRO A 431 3.20 7.79 11.71
C PRO A 431 4.15 7.72 12.92
N ASP A 432 4.02 6.70 13.76
CA ASP A 432 4.86 6.42 14.92
C ASP A 432 5.92 5.32 14.68
N ASP A 433 5.95 4.73 13.48
CA ASP A 433 6.96 3.73 13.13
C ASP A 433 8.36 4.34 12.97
N PRO A 434 9.44 3.59 13.28
CA PRO A 434 10.81 4.04 13.06
C PRO A 434 11.15 4.33 11.58
N VAL A 435 10.38 3.78 10.64
CA VAL A 435 10.58 3.99 9.20
C VAL A 435 10.00 5.32 8.73
N TYR A 436 8.93 5.82 9.35
CA TYR A 436 8.28 7.08 8.96
C TYR A 436 9.22 8.31 8.92
N PRO A 437 10.13 8.54 9.90
CA PRO A 437 11.14 9.59 9.77
C PRO A 437 12.21 9.31 8.69
N ILE A 438 12.43 8.05 8.31
CA ILE A 438 13.33 7.69 7.19
C ILE A 438 12.68 8.09 5.86
N GLU A 439 11.38 7.82 5.68
CA GLU A 439 10.61 8.29 4.52
C GLU A 439 10.66 9.82 4.41
N SER A 440 10.49 10.53 5.53
CA SER A 440 10.57 11.99 5.58
C SER A 440 11.93 12.53 5.10
N GLN A 441 13.03 11.88 5.51
CA GLN A 441 14.37 12.24 5.08
C GLN A 441 14.59 11.93 3.59
N HIS A 442 14.13 10.77 3.13
CA HIS A 442 14.23 10.37 1.73
C HIS A 442 13.42 11.28 0.80
N ALA A 443 12.17 11.60 1.16
CA ALA A 443 11.33 12.51 0.39
C ALA A 443 11.95 13.90 0.27
N ALA A 444 12.62 14.40 1.32
CA ALA A 444 13.40 15.63 1.25
C ALA A 444 14.59 15.51 0.28
N ALA A 445 15.28 14.38 0.28
CA ALA A 445 16.40 14.11 -0.63
C ALA A 445 15.95 13.99 -2.11
N ILE A 446 14.82 13.35 -2.40
CA ILE A 446 14.22 13.30 -3.75
C ILE A 446 13.86 14.71 -4.22
N LYS A 447 13.19 15.51 -3.37
CA LYS A 447 12.83 16.91 -3.68
C LYS A 447 14.06 17.78 -3.98
N ALA A 448 15.19 17.50 -3.35
CA ALA A 448 16.43 18.24 -3.55
C ALA A 448 17.14 17.95 -4.88
N ARG A 449 16.79 16.84 -5.58
CA ARG A 449 17.42 16.50 -6.87
C ARG A 449 17.08 17.45 -8.02
N GLY A 450 16.06 18.29 -7.85
CA GLY A 450 15.45 19.04 -8.96
C GLY A 450 14.99 18.08 -10.04
#